data_AF-A0A0Q7CL58-F1
#
_entry.id   AF-A0A0Q7CL58-F1
#
_cell.length_a   1.000
_cell.length_b   1.000
_cell.length_c   1.000
_cell.angle_alpha   90.00
_cell.angle_beta   90.00
_cell.angle_gamma   90.00
#
_symmetry.space_group_name_H-M   'P 1'
#
loop_
_entity.id
_entity.type
_entity.pdbx_description
1 polymer ?
#
loop_
_entity_poly.entity_id
_entity_poly.type
_entity_poly.pdbx_seq_one_letter_code
_entity_poly.pdbx_strand_id
1 'polypeptide(L)'
;MYGRIAADPVGYVSWPNPDLHFSIIIDDAYSGITVIDGQPSFFEAGMQNFGLIRSNRYTNSLPGGVLVKIPLTPPQGMSRQEFARQLVVNSQKFASYVSPYSAPKNIRGSRMRPGEYNSSSYVAGLLRSVTGYVPLVSVPGYQSPGWENPMPAHYYKGEAIR
;
A
#
# COMPACT_ATOMS: atom_id res chain seq x y z
N MET A 1 0.74 0.76 10.75
CA MET A 1 0.89 -0.01 9.50
C MET A 1 1.12 -1.46 9.83
N TYR A 2 0.38 -2.36 9.21
CA TYR A 2 0.53 -3.81 9.41
C TYR A 2 1.18 -4.41 8.16
N GLY A 3 2.11 -5.33 8.35
CA GLY A 3 2.70 -6.14 7.28
C GLY A 3 2.32 -7.61 7.45
N ARG A 4 1.94 -8.25 6.35
CA ARG A 4 1.63 -9.67 6.26
C ARG A 4 2.26 -10.27 5.00
N ILE A 5 2.38 -11.59 4.93
CA ILE A 5 2.79 -12.26 3.68
C ILE A 5 1.76 -11.94 2.60
N ALA A 6 2.22 -11.49 1.43
CA ALA A 6 1.34 -11.31 0.27
C ALA A 6 0.69 -12.65 -0.12
N ALA A 7 -0.61 -12.64 -0.45
CA ALA A 7 -1.40 -13.86 -0.63
C ALA A 7 -0.86 -14.87 -1.68
N ASP A 8 -1.10 -16.17 -1.42
CA ASP A 8 -0.83 -17.36 -2.27
C ASP A 8 -1.28 -17.16 -3.74
N PRO A 9 -0.62 -17.69 -4.79
CA PRO A 9 0.73 -18.25 -4.96
C PRO A 9 1.74 -17.19 -5.47
N VAL A 10 1.36 -15.90 -5.54
CA VAL A 10 2.18 -14.81 -6.10
C VAL A 10 3.10 -14.17 -5.06
N GLY A 11 2.71 -14.14 -3.78
CA GLY A 11 3.52 -13.61 -2.69
C GLY A 11 4.63 -14.54 -2.17
N TYR A 12 4.61 -15.83 -2.56
CA TYR A 12 5.65 -16.81 -2.25
C TYR A 12 6.76 -16.92 -3.31
N VAL A 13 6.69 -16.11 -4.37
CA VAL A 13 7.61 -16.20 -5.53
C VAL A 13 8.97 -15.53 -5.25
N SER A 14 9.08 -14.78 -4.16
CA SER A 14 10.33 -14.20 -3.68
C SER A 14 11.13 -15.21 -2.86
N TRP A 15 12.19 -15.75 -3.48
CA TRP A 15 13.18 -16.58 -2.82
C TRP A 15 14.46 -15.75 -2.57
N PRO A 16 15.10 -15.82 -1.39
CA PRO A 16 14.84 -16.74 -0.27
C PRO A 16 13.83 -16.23 0.79
N ASN A 17 13.44 -14.95 0.75
CA ASN A 17 12.63 -14.33 1.79
C ASN A 17 11.27 -13.89 1.22
N PRO A 18 10.15 -14.18 1.89
CA PRO A 18 8.82 -13.81 1.42
C PRO A 18 8.58 -12.29 1.42
N ASP A 19 7.68 -11.85 0.54
CA ASP A 19 7.30 -10.44 0.41
C ASP A 19 6.20 -10.04 1.38
N LEU A 20 6.41 -8.89 2.02
CA LEU A 20 5.39 -8.23 2.81
C LEU A 20 4.47 -7.39 1.94
N HIS A 21 3.18 -7.59 2.16
CA HIS A 21 2.12 -6.68 1.79
C HIS A 21 1.78 -5.80 2.99
N PHE A 22 1.74 -4.49 2.79
CA PHE A 22 1.41 -3.53 3.83
C PHE A 22 -0.01 -3.00 3.72
N SER A 23 -0.62 -2.79 4.87
CA SER A 23 -1.87 -2.05 5.00
C SER A 23 -1.73 -0.97 6.08
N ILE A 24 -2.29 0.21 5.82
CA ILE A 24 -2.45 1.26 6.82
C ILE A 24 -3.69 0.94 7.63
N ILE A 25 -3.54 0.91 8.96
CA ILE A 25 -4.63 0.71 9.90
C ILE A 25 -4.86 2.03 10.62
N ILE A 26 -6.08 2.55 10.53
CA ILE A 26 -6.57 3.67 11.32
C ILE A 26 -7.59 3.09 12.28
N ASP A 27 -7.32 3.19 13.57
CA ASP A 27 -8.21 2.73 14.63
C ASP A 27 -8.70 3.96 15.38
N ASP A 28 -9.99 4.24 15.27
CA ASP A 28 -10.64 5.41 15.86
C ASP A 28 -11.85 4.96 16.68
N ALA A 29 -11.97 5.50 17.90
CA ALA A 29 -12.99 5.07 18.85
C ALA A 29 -14.43 5.32 18.37
N TYR A 30 -14.64 6.25 17.42
CA TYR A 30 -15.96 6.64 16.94
C TYR A 30 -16.30 6.02 15.58
N SER A 31 -15.32 5.91 14.70
CA SER A 31 -15.50 5.40 13.32
C SER A 31 -15.03 3.95 13.13
N GLY A 32 -14.49 3.35 14.19
CA GLY A 32 -13.99 1.97 14.19
C GLY A 32 -12.66 1.83 13.46
N ILE A 33 -12.42 0.62 12.94
CA ILE A 33 -11.19 0.30 12.22
C ILE A 33 -11.40 0.60 10.74
N THR A 34 -10.50 1.39 10.15
CA THR A 34 -10.38 1.59 8.71
C THR A 34 -9.04 1.04 8.25
N VAL A 35 -9.07 0.20 7.21
CA VAL A 35 -7.88 -0.34 6.57
C VAL A 35 -7.76 0.20 5.16
N ILE A 36 -6.55 0.62 4.79
CA ILE A 36 -6.21 1.14 3.46
C ILE A 36 -5.01 0.36 2.93
N ASP A 37 -5.14 -0.25 1.76
CA ASP A 37 -4.04 -0.88 1.02
C ASP A 37 -4.23 -0.74 -0.49
N GLY A 38 -3.21 -1.15 -1.25
CA GLY A 38 -3.31 -1.27 -2.70
C GLY A 38 -3.56 -2.72 -3.08
N GLN A 39 -4.43 -2.99 -4.05
CA GLN A 39 -4.65 -4.36 -4.53
C GLN A 39 -4.49 -4.43 -6.06
N PRO A 40 -4.05 -5.58 -6.59
CA PRO A 40 -4.34 -5.91 -7.98
C PRO A 40 -5.86 -6.02 -8.16
N SER A 41 -6.39 -5.40 -9.21
CA SER A 41 -7.80 -5.51 -9.57
C SER A 41 -8.22 -6.92 -9.99
N PHE A 42 -7.28 -7.71 -10.54
CA PHE A 42 -7.55 -8.99 -11.20
C PHE A 42 -8.85 -8.93 -12.02
N PHE A 43 -9.86 -9.72 -11.67
CA PHE A 43 -11.15 -9.77 -12.36
C PHE A 43 -12.26 -8.94 -11.68
N GLU A 44 -12.00 -8.32 -10.52
CA GLU A 44 -13.02 -7.66 -9.70
C GLU A 44 -13.57 -6.37 -10.34
N ALA A 45 -12.81 -5.76 -11.26
CA ALA A 45 -13.15 -4.49 -11.90
C ALA A 45 -13.38 -4.62 -13.42
N GLY A 46 -13.64 -5.84 -13.91
CA GLY A 46 -13.83 -6.14 -15.33
C GLY A 46 -12.53 -6.21 -16.13
N MET A 47 -12.62 -6.75 -17.36
CA MET A 47 -11.45 -7.04 -18.21
C MET A 47 -10.60 -5.82 -18.55
N GLN A 48 -11.22 -4.65 -18.69
CA GLN A 48 -10.51 -3.39 -19.01
C GLN A 48 -9.56 -2.95 -17.91
N ASN A 49 -9.86 -3.32 -16.66
CA ASN A 49 -9.06 -2.96 -15.51
C ASN A 49 -8.16 -4.10 -15.06
N PHE A 50 -8.09 -5.22 -15.80
CA PHE A 50 -7.39 -6.42 -15.37
C PHE A 50 -5.90 -6.16 -15.13
N GLY A 51 -5.41 -6.56 -13.95
CA GLY A 51 -3.99 -6.44 -13.60
C GLY A 51 -3.54 -5.00 -13.36
N LEU A 52 -4.45 -4.08 -13.06
CA LEU A 52 -4.12 -2.70 -12.68
C LEU A 52 -4.19 -2.52 -11.16
N ILE A 53 -3.49 -1.51 -10.64
CA ILE A 53 -3.48 -1.19 -9.22
C ILE A 53 -4.75 -0.41 -8.87
N ARG A 54 -5.42 -0.85 -7.80
CA ARG A 54 -6.56 -0.15 -7.20
C ARG A 54 -6.29 0.21 -5.75
N SER A 55 -6.82 1.37 -5.35
CA SER A 55 -6.97 1.72 -3.94
C SER A 55 -8.02 0.78 -3.32
N ASN A 56 -7.75 0.21 -2.17
CA ASN A 56 -8.67 -0.67 -1.46
C ASN A 56 -8.89 -0.13 -0.03
N ARG A 57 -10.16 -0.01 0.36
CA ARG A 57 -10.55 0.46 1.69
C ARG A 57 -11.66 -0.42 2.25
N TYR A 58 -11.47 -0.93 3.45
CA TYR A 58 -12.47 -1.70 4.17
C TYR A 58 -12.49 -1.31 5.65
N THR A 59 -13.64 -1.53 6.29
CA THR A 59 -13.87 -1.13 7.68
C THR A 59 -14.21 -2.33 8.56
N ASN A 60 -14.01 -2.17 9.87
CA ASN A 60 -14.41 -3.11 10.92
C ASN A 60 -13.84 -4.53 10.77
N SER A 61 -12.70 -4.67 10.09
CA SER A 61 -11.97 -5.92 9.98
C SER A 61 -10.48 -5.62 9.89
N LEU A 62 -9.69 -6.28 10.73
CA LEU A 62 -8.23 -6.25 10.63
C LEU A 62 -7.78 -7.28 9.59
N PRO A 63 -6.68 -7.02 8.85
CA PRO A 63 -6.10 -8.04 7.99
C PRO A 63 -5.67 -9.23 8.86
N GLY A 64 -6.02 -10.45 8.42
CA GLY A 64 -5.49 -11.68 9.01
C GLY A 64 -4.02 -11.92 8.64
N GLY A 65 -3.33 -12.76 9.40
CA GLY A 65 -1.94 -13.18 9.10
C GLY A 65 -0.88 -12.10 9.29
N VAL A 66 -1.11 -11.13 10.18
CA VAL A 66 -0.18 -10.03 10.45
C VAL A 66 1.09 -10.56 11.11
N LEU A 67 2.24 -10.25 10.51
CA LEU A 67 3.57 -10.63 11.02
C LEU A 67 4.26 -9.48 11.74
N VAL A 68 4.02 -8.24 11.28
CA VAL A 68 4.69 -7.05 11.82
C VAL A 68 3.70 -5.90 11.97
N LYS A 69 3.83 -5.17 13.08
CA LYS A 69 3.09 -3.95 13.36
C LYS A 69 4.08 -2.80 13.49
N ILE A 70 4.06 -1.89 12.54
CA ILE A 70 4.94 -0.72 12.49
C ILE A 70 4.11 0.50 12.89
N PRO A 71 4.43 1.18 14.02
CA PRO A 71 3.74 2.41 14.40
C PRO A 71 4.03 3.50 13.37
N LEU A 72 2.98 4.21 12.96
CA LEU A 72 3.12 5.40 12.12
C LEU A 72 2.93 6.63 13.00
N THR A 73 3.86 7.57 12.91
CA THR A 73 3.81 8.83 13.65
C THR A 73 3.48 9.98 12.68
N PRO A 74 2.55 10.88 13.05
CA PRO A 74 2.33 12.11 12.29
C PRO A 74 3.63 12.91 12.13
N PRO A 75 3.80 13.68 11.04
CA PRO A 75 4.86 14.67 10.95
C PRO A 75 4.70 15.77 11.99
N GLN A 76 5.78 16.49 12.29
CA GLN A 76 5.76 17.59 13.26
C GLN A 76 4.71 18.63 12.89
N GLY A 77 3.92 19.07 13.88
CA GLY A 77 2.84 20.04 13.68
C GLY A 77 1.51 19.43 13.19
N MET A 78 1.45 18.13 12.91
CA MET A 78 0.21 17.44 12.53
C MET A 78 -0.31 16.59 13.69
N SER A 79 -1.60 16.74 14.04
CA SER A 79 -2.24 15.89 15.04
C SER A 79 -2.47 14.47 14.49
N ARG A 80 -2.65 13.49 15.38
CA ARG A 80 -2.99 12.11 14.96
C ARG A 80 -4.29 12.04 14.17
N GLN A 81 -5.29 12.83 14.57
CA GLN A 81 -6.58 12.90 13.90
C GLN A 81 -6.45 13.49 12.50
N GLU A 82 -5.71 14.59 12.35
CA GLU A 82 -5.47 15.19 11.04
C GLU A 82 -4.66 14.27 10.15
N PHE A 83 -3.67 13.56 10.70
CA PHE A 83 -2.89 12.56 9.96
C PHE A 83 -3.77 11.43 9.43
N ALA A 84 -4.61 10.85 10.28
CA ALA A 84 -5.57 9.82 9.88
C ALA A 84 -6.54 10.33 8.80
N ARG A 85 -7.09 11.54 8.98
CA ARG A 85 -7.99 12.18 8.00
C ARG A 85 -7.31 12.38 6.65
N GLN A 86 -6.08 12.89 6.64
CA GLN A 86 -5.31 13.11 5.41
C GLN A 86 -4.99 11.81 4.69
N LEU A 87 -4.69 10.72 5.41
CA LEU A 87 -4.51 9.40 4.81
C LEU A 87 -5.78 8.93 4.08
N VAL A 88 -6.96 9.08 4.70
CA VAL A 88 -8.24 8.72 4.07
C VAL A 88 -8.52 9.61 2.85
N VAL A 89 -8.32 10.93 2.96
CA VAL A 89 -8.56 11.86 1.85
C VAL A 89 -7.61 11.59 0.69
N ASN A 90 -6.32 11.34 0.96
CA ASN A 90 -5.34 11.10 -0.08
C ASN A 90 -5.50 9.71 -0.71
N SER A 91 -5.97 8.71 0.03
CA SER A 91 -6.26 7.39 -0.55
C SER A 91 -7.40 7.44 -1.57
N GLN A 92 -8.32 8.39 -1.42
CA GLN A 92 -9.41 8.68 -2.37
C GLN A 92 -8.94 9.49 -3.59
N LYS A 93 -7.84 10.23 -3.46
CA LYS A 93 -7.24 10.99 -4.57
C LYS A 93 -6.41 10.12 -5.52
N PHE A 94 -6.13 8.87 -5.14
CA PHE A 94 -5.44 7.93 -6.00
C PHE A 94 -6.31 7.59 -7.21
N ALA A 95 -5.83 7.93 -8.41
CA ALA A 95 -6.40 7.46 -9.65
C ALA A 95 -6.25 5.93 -9.69
N SER A 96 -7.34 5.21 -9.45
CA SER A 96 -7.30 3.73 -9.53
C SER A 96 -7.33 3.30 -10.99
N TYR A 97 -6.76 2.13 -11.28
CA TYR A 97 -6.81 1.52 -12.61
C TYR A 97 -6.05 2.28 -13.70
N VAL A 98 -5.03 3.07 -13.35
CA VAL A 98 -4.19 3.80 -14.32
C VAL A 98 -2.74 3.32 -14.36
N SER A 99 -2.33 2.48 -13.41
CA SER A 99 -0.97 1.94 -13.33
C SER A 99 -1.02 0.40 -13.30
N PRO A 100 -0.27 -0.29 -14.19
CA PRO A 100 -0.18 -1.74 -14.17
C PRO A 100 0.40 -2.27 -12.85
N TYR A 101 -0.20 -3.34 -12.33
CA TYR A 101 0.33 -4.06 -11.18
C TYR A 101 1.50 -4.93 -11.61
N SER A 102 2.65 -4.71 -11.00
CA SER A 102 3.86 -5.51 -11.20
C SER A 102 4.05 -6.45 -10.00
N ALA A 103 4.00 -7.76 -10.25
CA ALA A 103 4.32 -8.73 -9.21
C ALA A 103 5.80 -8.63 -8.86
N PRO A 104 6.18 -8.80 -7.58
CA PRO A 104 7.57 -8.95 -7.19
C PRO A 104 8.11 -10.28 -7.75
N LYS A 105 8.58 -10.26 -9.00
CA LYS A 105 9.19 -11.40 -9.69
C LYS A 105 10.61 -11.08 -10.17
N ASN A 106 11.37 -10.34 -9.35
CA ASN A 106 12.80 -10.26 -9.55
C ASN A 106 13.41 -11.48 -8.84
N ILE A 107 13.53 -12.62 -9.53
CA ILE A 107 14.16 -13.83 -8.99
C ILE A 107 15.54 -13.44 -8.42
N ARG A 108 15.74 -13.57 -7.10
CA ARG A 108 16.91 -13.10 -6.30
C ARG A 108 17.03 -11.58 -6.03
N GLY A 109 16.11 -10.75 -6.51
CA GLY A 109 16.10 -9.30 -6.32
C GLY A 109 15.15 -8.87 -5.21
N SER A 110 15.59 -7.96 -4.34
CA SER A 110 14.81 -7.44 -3.21
C SER A 110 14.10 -6.11 -3.51
N ARG A 111 14.09 -5.67 -4.77
CA ARG A 111 13.61 -4.36 -5.21
C ARG A 111 12.84 -4.45 -6.51
N MET A 112 11.91 -3.52 -6.74
CA MET A 112 11.22 -3.35 -8.02
C MET A 112 12.12 -2.66 -9.05
N ARG A 113 11.92 -2.93 -10.35
CA ARG A 113 12.63 -2.19 -11.40
C ARG A 113 12.03 -0.78 -11.54
N PRO A 114 12.79 0.19 -12.09
CA PRO A 114 12.25 1.51 -12.38
C PRO A 114 10.97 1.43 -13.22
N GLY A 115 9.92 2.11 -12.78
CA GLY A 115 8.60 2.11 -13.46
C GLY A 115 7.68 0.95 -13.09
N GLU A 116 8.14 -0.02 -12.30
CA GLU A 116 7.29 -1.09 -11.77
C GLU A 116 6.71 -0.70 -10.41
N TYR A 117 5.40 -0.92 -10.24
CA TYR A 117 4.68 -0.59 -9.01
C TYR A 117 3.79 -1.73 -8.54
N ASN A 118 3.58 -1.84 -7.24
CA ASN A 118 2.72 -2.84 -6.63
C ASN A 118 1.92 -2.26 -5.44
N SER A 119 1.33 -3.15 -4.64
CA SER A 119 0.58 -2.78 -3.43
C SER A 119 1.42 -2.01 -2.40
N SER A 120 2.69 -2.39 -2.20
CA SER A 120 3.61 -1.69 -1.31
C SER A 120 4.03 -0.33 -1.85
N SER A 121 4.23 -0.19 -3.17
CA SER A 121 4.46 1.12 -3.82
C SER A 121 3.30 2.09 -3.60
N TYR A 122 2.06 1.61 -3.66
CA TYR A 122 0.87 2.40 -3.37
C TYR A 122 0.86 2.88 -1.91
N VAL A 123 1.13 2.00 -0.93
CA VAL A 123 1.13 2.42 0.49
C VAL A 123 2.27 3.41 0.77
N ALA A 124 3.45 3.18 0.21
CA ALA A 124 4.58 4.10 0.32
C ALA A 124 4.27 5.47 -0.33
N GLY A 125 3.64 5.48 -1.52
CA GLY A 125 3.19 6.70 -2.19
C GLY A 125 2.15 7.48 -1.39
N LEU A 126 1.18 6.78 -0.79
CA LEU A 126 0.16 7.38 0.08
C LEU A 126 0.77 8.01 1.33
N LEU A 127 1.72 7.33 1.98
CA LEU A 127 2.44 7.90 3.12
C LEU A 127 3.24 9.14 2.70
N ARG A 128 3.90 9.08 1.54
CA ARG A 128 4.66 10.22 1.01
C ARG A 128 3.76 11.41 0.70
N SER A 129 2.55 11.19 0.19
CA SER A 129 1.63 12.28 -0.15
C SER A 129 1.13 13.03 1.08
N VAL A 130 1.11 12.38 2.25
CA VAL A 130 0.66 12.98 3.52
C VAL A 130 1.81 13.49 4.37
N THR A 131 2.93 12.75 4.44
CA THR A 131 4.05 13.06 5.36
C THR A 131 5.21 13.78 4.68
N GLY A 132 5.26 13.79 3.36
CA GLY A 132 6.40 14.30 2.58
C GLY A 132 7.56 13.30 2.44
N TYR A 133 7.55 12.19 3.19
CA TYR A 133 8.60 11.17 3.15
C TYR A 133 8.03 9.74 3.17
N VAL A 134 8.87 8.74 2.96
CA VAL A 134 8.51 7.34 3.15
C VAL A 134 9.34 6.81 4.31
N PRO A 135 8.75 6.25 5.37
CA PRO A 135 9.53 5.71 6.48
C PRO A 135 10.35 4.51 6.00
N LEU A 136 11.57 4.36 6.51
CA LEU A 136 12.36 3.18 6.25
C LEU A 136 11.67 1.96 6.88
N VAL A 137 11.46 0.92 6.09
CA VAL A 137 10.94 -0.37 6.57
C VAL A 137 12.02 -1.42 6.39
N SER A 138 12.41 -2.06 7.49
CA SER A 138 13.31 -3.20 7.51
C SER A 138 12.75 -4.22 8.49
N VAL A 139 12.42 -5.41 7.98
CA VAL A 139 11.85 -6.49 8.77
C VAL A 139 12.73 -7.72 8.56
N PRO A 140 13.48 -8.18 9.58
CA PRO A 140 14.39 -9.32 9.44
C PRO A 140 13.67 -10.57 8.90
N GLY A 141 14.25 -11.19 7.86
CA GLY A 141 13.69 -12.38 7.21
C GLY A 141 12.64 -12.11 6.14
N TYR A 142 12.34 -10.85 5.83
CA TYR A 142 11.31 -10.48 4.86
C TYR A 142 11.80 -9.44 3.84
N GLN A 143 11.13 -9.38 2.70
CA GLN A 143 11.31 -8.35 1.68
C GLN A 143 10.09 -7.44 1.61
N SER A 144 10.29 -6.24 1.10
CA SER A 144 9.24 -5.23 0.91
C SER A 144 9.36 -4.57 -0.46
N PRO A 145 9.42 -5.35 -1.56
CA PRO A 145 9.69 -4.79 -2.88
C PRO A 145 8.64 -3.74 -3.23
N GLY A 146 9.11 -2.63 -3.79
CA GLY A 146 8.25 -1.52 -4.19
C GLY A 146 8.06 -0.47 -3.10
N TRP A 147 8.42 -0.79 -1.84
CA TRP A 147 8.44 0.21 -0.77
C TRP A 147 9.46 1.32 -1.04
N GLU A 148 10.62 0.95 -1.56
CA GLU A 148 11.69 1.84 -2.01
C GLU A 148 11.36 2.61 -3.29
N ASN A 149 10.31 2.20 -4.02
CA ASN A 149 9.81 2.86 -5.22
C ASN A 149 8.36 3.32 -5.00
N PRO A 150 8.13 4.38 -4.19
CA PRO A 150 6.80 4.86 -3.90
C PRO A 150 6.09 5.32 -5.17
N MET A 151 4.78 5.05 -5.22
CA MET A 151 3.94 5.49 -6.30
C MET A 151 4.05 7.02 -6.50
N PRO A 152 4.30 7.51 -7.74
CA PRO A 152 4.48 8.93 -8.01
C PRO A 152 3.29 9.81 -7.60
N ALA A 153 3.58 11.04 -7.17
CA ALA A 153 2.56 11.99 -6.71
C ALA A 153 1.50 12.32 -7.77
N HIS A 154 1.81 12.24 -9.07
CA HIS A 154 0.83 12.49 -10.13
C HIS A 154 -0.31 11.47 -10.18
N TYR A 155 -0.18 10.33 -9.50
CA TYR A 155 -1.28 9.39 -9.29
C TYR A 155 -2.22 9.80 -8.15
N TYR A 156 -1.81 10.70 -7.24
CA TYR A 156 -2.60 11.22 -6.10
C TYR A 156 -3.16 12.62 -6.38
N LYS A 157 -3.56 12.88 -7.63
CA LYS A 157 -4.02 14.19 -8.09
C LYS A 157 -5.52 14.45 -7.83
N GLY A 158 -6.28 13.42 -7.45
CA GLY A 158 -7.74 13.47 -7.44
C GLY A 158 -8.25 13.48 -8.87
N GLU A 159 -8.90 12.41 -9.31
CA GLU A 159 -9.64 12.46 -10.56
C GLU A 159 -11.08 12.91 -10.25
N ALA A 160 -11.63 13.76 -11.12
CA ALA A 160 -13.06 14.00 -11.11
C ALA A 160 -13.74 12.65 -11.29
N ILE A 161 -14.48 12.20 -10.28
CA ILE A 161 -15.40 11.07 -10.39
C ILE A 161 -16.22 11.34 -11.65
N ARG A 162 -16.04 10.53 -12.69
CA ARG A 162 -16.95 10.50 -13.84
C ARG A 162 -18.12 9.58 -13.52
#